data_AF-A0A8T3KMM8-F1
#
_entry.id   AF-A0A8T3KMM8-F1
#
_cell.length_a   1.000
_cell.length_b   1.000
_cell.length_c   1.000
_cell.angle_alpha   90.00
_cell.angle_beta   90.00
_cell.angle_gamma   90.00
#
_symmetry.space_group_name_H-M   'P 1'
#
loop_
_entity.id
_entity.type
_entity.pdbx_description
1 polymer ?
#
loop_
_entity_poly.entity_id
_entity_poly.type
_entity_poly.pdbx_seq_one_letter_code
_entity_poly.pdbx_strand_id
1 'polypeptide(L)'
;MKDKSLYEILQVPVDATTAEIKKAYFSLVRKYPPDRYPQEFMRIREAYETLSDEDARREYDSIAFMPPEVKVRFDMGRAALGEGDYEEAIDLLEQAALAAPGSRIIRGFLGRAYLENGNTVKAIDIFSELTGEEKDNAAYRGYLARAYLERGWHKKALDAFIKALSLDEDNISLWVGLAESYMLGDRFEDARDTLVRALEKGKSTEWDNIGIYLFLVQIEMVLGNLDNMEKYLEDLTRLAVRDETITENVGWALGGMARTLVRKGYMGIAQSIIERAVKLIPGSEAIRELKEELDRFIRLDAQLAGLQQDETMPEEIVHLIELELFPLPVIGSPVDRELQIFMSESIIIEEAHRFITCINRLRRNYPELYDLRKAFFDGVLNPAKRKKLAQRYRKKSNRYGPIIEAMMLSGMGEDQEDFIDDEDGDFIFEGPQQPYVRETPKIGRNEPCPCGSGKKYKKCCGR
;
A
#
# COMPACT_ATOMS: atom_id res chain seq x y z
N MET A 1 20.23 -25.23 30.82
CA MET A 1 21.30 -26.17 30.42
C MET A 1 22.16 -25.44 29.39
N LYS A 2 23.49 -25.51 29.45
CA LYS A 2 24.31 -24.96 28.36
C LYS A 2 24.07 -25.84 27.13
N ASP A 3 23.65 -25.25 26.02
CA ASP A 3 23.61 -25.97 24.74
C ASP A 3 25.04 -26.37 24.37
N LYS A 4 25.20 -27.63 23.96
CA LYS A 4 26.49 -28.16 23.53
C LYS A 4 26.85 -27.54 22.18
N SER A 5 28.11 -27.17 22.01
CA SER A 5 28.65 -26.76 20.70
C SER A 5 28.62 -27.92 19.70
N LEU A 6 28.64 -27.62 18.40
CA LEU A 6 28.68 -28.63 17.34
C LEU A 6 29.94 -29.50 17.44
N TYR A 7 31.05 -28.91 17.92
CA TYR A 7 32.30 -29.62 18.21
C TYR A 7 32.15 -30.63 19.34
N GLU A 8 31.43 -30.27 20.42
CA GLU A 8 31.12 -31.19 21.52
C GLU A 8 30.14 -32.29 21.10
N ILE A 9 29.21 -32.01 20.18
CA ILE A 9 28.31 -33.00 19.60
C ILE A 9 29.11 -34.03 18.78
N LEU A 10 30.04 -33.57 17.94
CA LEU A 10 30.91 -34.43 17.15
C LEU A 10 32.09 -35.02 17.92
N GLN A 11 32.33 -34.59 19.17
CA GLN A 11 33.44 -35.04 20.01
C GLN A 11 34.81 -34.79 19.35
N VAL A 12 34.95 -33.62 18.71
CA VAL A 12 36.18 -33.17 18.04
C VAL A 12 36.60 -31.81 18.60
N PRO A 13 37.91 -31.46 18.59
CA PRO A 13 38.35 -30.14 19.00
C PRO A 13 37.96 -29.06 17.98
N VAL A 14 37.98 -27.79 18.39
CA VAL A 14 37.58 -26.64 17.57
C VAL A 14 38.48 -26.44 16.35
N ASP A 15 39.73 -26.88 16.42
CA ASP A 15 40.72 -26.84 15.34
C ASP A 15 40.72 -28.11 14.47
N ALA A 16 39.76 -29.02 14.64
CA ALA A 16 39.68 -30.26 13.88
C ALA A 16 39.61 -30.02 12.37
N THR A 17 40.35 -30.82 11.61
CA THR A 17 40.33 -30.82 10.15
C THR A 17 39.02 -31.42 9.61
N THR A 18 38.65 -31.10 8.37
CA THR A 18 37.46 -31.69 7.70
C THR A 18 37.53 -33.22 7.66
N ALA A 19 38.73 -33.79 7.55
CA ALA A 19 38.95 -35.23 7.60
C ALA A 19 38.63 -35.83 8.98
N GLU A 20 38.99 -35.15 10.06
CA GLU A 20 38.70 -35.57 11.44
C GLU A 20 37.21 -35.45 11.76
N ILE A 21 36.58 -34.35 11.33
CA ILE A 21 35.12 -34.13 11.43
C ILE A 21 34.35 -35.25 10.73
N LYS A 22 34.74 -35.59 9.49
CA LYS A 22 34.14 -36.69 8.73
C LYS A 22 34.34 -38.05 9.39
N LYS A 23 35.54 -38.31 9.92
CA LYS A 23 35.83 -39.56 10.65
C LYS A 23 34.97 -39.68 11.92
N ALA A 24 34.82 -38.59 12.66
CA ALA A 24 34.01 -38.55 13.87
C ALA A 24 32.52 -38.77 13.56
N TYR A 25 31.99 -38.13 12.52
CA TYR A 25 30.62 -38.34 12.05
C TYR A 25 30.32 -39.81 11.78
N PHE A 26 31.13 -40.51 10.97
CA PHE A 26 30.90 -41.94 10.70
C PHE A 26 31.02 -42.82 11.94
N SER A 27 31.89 -42.48 12.90
CA SER A 27 31.98 -43.19 14.16
C SER A 27 30.71 -43.02 14.99
N LEU A 28 30.17 -41.80 15.06
CA LEU A 28 28.97 -41.47 15.82
C LEU A 28 27.71 -42.04 15.17
N VAL A 29 27.58 -42.03 13.85
CA VAL A 29 26.44 -42.66 13.16
C VAL A 29 26.37 -44.17 13.39
N ARG A 30 27.51 -44.87 13.49
CA ARG A 30 27.53 -46.30 13.85
C ARG A 30 27.07 -46.54 15.29
N LYS A 31 27.36 -45.60 16.18
CA LYS A 31 26.97 -45.66 17.60
C LYS A 31 25.51 -45.25 17.81
N TYR A 32 25.03 -44.29 17.02
CA TYR A 32 23.70 -43.69 17.06
C TYR A 32 23.01 -43.82 15.69
N PRO A 33 22.64 -45.04 15.25
CA PRO A 33 21.95 -45.24 13.98
C PRO A 33 20.55 -44.60 14.00
N PRO A 34 20.06 -44.09 12.84
CA PRO A 34 18.82 -43.32 12.76
C PRO A 34 17.58 -44.11 13.21
N ASP A 35 17.54 -45.43 12.96
CA ASP A 35 16.41 -46.29 13.31
C ASP A 35 16.20 -46.44 14.83
N ARG A 36 17.27 -46.23 15.62
CA ARG A 36 17.25 -46.40 17.09
C ARG A 36 17.43 -45.09 17.85
N TYR A 37 18.11 -44.11 17.25
CA TYR A 37 18.46 -42.82 17.89
C TYR A 37 18.20 -41.65 16.93
N PRO A 38 16.94 -41.43 16.50
CA PRO A 38 16.63 -40.44 15.48
C PRO A 38 16.99 -39.01 15.90
N GLN A 39 16.80 -38.64 17.17
CA GLN A 39 17.10 -37.30 17.68
C GLN A 39 18.60 -37.02 17.76
N GLU A 40 19.37 -37.95 18.31
CA GLU A 40 20.83 -37.85 18.37
C GLU A 40 21.43 -37.86 16.97
N PHE A 41 20.93 -38.73 16.09
CA PHE A 41 21.36 -38.78 14.69
C PHE A 41 21.13 -37.45 13.98
N MET A 42 19.97 -36.80 14.17
CA MET A 42 19.70 -35.47 13.61
C MET A 42 20.73 -34.44 14.10
N ARG A 43 21.01 -34.37 15.40
CA ARG A 43 22.01 -33.44 15.96
C ARG A 43 23.43 -33.70 15.44
N ILE A 44 23.82 -34.97 15.35
CA ILE A 44 25.14 -35.37 14.81
C ILE A 44 25.25 -34.99 13.34
N ARG A 45 24.17 -35.19 12.58
CA ARG A 45 24.10 -34.86 11.16
C ARG A 45 24.18 -33.36 10.94
N GLU A 46 23.40 -32.57 11.68
CA GLU A 46 23.45 -31.11 11.66
C GLU A 46 24.87 -30.61 11.98
N ALA A 47 25.47 -31.11 13.07
CA ALA A 47 26.83 -30.73 13.43
C ALA A 47 27.86 -31.07 12.34
N TYR A 48 27.71 -32.22 11.68
CA TYR A 48 28.56 -32.60 10.55
C TYR A 48 28.32 -31.73 9.32
N GLU A 49 27.07 -31.47 8.94
CA GLU A 49 26.72 -30.64 7.79
C GLU A 49 27.26 -29.21 7.94
N THR A 50 27.12 -28.61 9.13
CA THR A 50 27.66 -27.27 9.39
C THR A 50 29.19 -27.26 9.50
N LEU A 51 29.81 -28.17 10.25
CA LEU A 51 31.26 -28.11 10.49
C LEU A 51 32.11 -28.62 9.32
N SER A 52 31.52 -29.38 8.38
CA SER A 52 32.25 -29.90 7.21
C SER A 52 32.33 -28.93 6.05
N ASP A 53 31.41 -27.97 5.99
CA ASP A 53 31.43 -26.87 5.04
C ASP A 53 32.23 -25.69 5.62
N GLU A 54 33.24 -25.20 4.90
CA GLU A 54 34.17 -24.21 5.45
C GLU A 54 33.49 -22.86 5.74
N ASP A 55 32.54 -22.45 4.91
CA ASP A 55 31.84 -21.18 5.07
C ASP A 55 30.78 -21.26 6.17
N ALA A 56 29.98 -22.33 6.20
CA ALA A 56 29.02 -22.58 7.28
C ALA A 56 29.70 -22.76 8.64
N ARG A 57 30.87 -23.43 8.68
CA ARG A 57 31.70 -23.53 9.89
C ARG A 57 32.21 -22.16 10.33
N ARG A 58 32.73 -21.35 9.40
CA ARG A 58 33.21 -20.00 9.70
C ARG A 58 32.09 -19.13 10.25
N GLU A 59 30.89 -19.22 9.68
CA GLU A 59 29.70 -18.52 10.15
C GLU A 59 29.33 -18.97 11.57
N TYR A 60 29.20 -20.28 11.79
CA TYR A 60 28.95 -20.88 13.10
C TYR A 60 29.96 -20.42 14.15
N ASP A 61 31.25 -20.54 13.85
CA ASP A 61 32.35 -20.16 14.75
C ASP A 61 32.27 -18.68 15.13
N SER A 62 31.95 -17.82 14.16
CA SER A 62 31.86 -16.38 14.39
C SER A 62 30.73 -15.98 15.34
N ILE A 63 29.70 -16.82 15.52
CA ILE A 63 28.61 -16.66 16.50
C ILE A 63 28.93 -17.40 17.80
N ALA A 64 29.33 -18.67 17.70
CA ALA A 64 29.54 -19.55 18.84
C ALA A 64 30.67 -19.05 19.76
N PHE A 65 31.70 -18.43 19.18
CA PHE A 65 32.85 -17.89 19.90
C PHE A 65 32.82 -16.36 20.04
N MET A 66 31.67 -15.71 19.82
CA MET A 66 31.51 -14.30 20.18
C MET A 66 31.78 -14.11 21.69
N PRO A 67 32.50 -13.04 22.10
CA PRO A 67 32.61 -12.70 23.51
C PRO A 67 31.21 -12.59 24.13
N PRO A 68 30.95 -13.11 25.34
CA PRO A 68 29.62 -13.16 25.93
C PRO A 68 28.89 -11.81 25.91
N GLU A 69 29.61 -10.72 26.19
CA GLU A 69 29.08 -9.36 26.21
C GLU A 69 28.68 -8.86 24.81
N VAL A 70 29.35 -9.34 23.75
CA VAL A 70 29.00 -9.05 22.35
C VAL A 70 27.81 -9.91 21.93
N LYS A 71 27.85 -11.20 22.27
CA LYS A 71 26.79 -12.16 21.93
C LYS A 71 25.44 -11.75 22.49
N VAL A 72 25.39 -11.28 23.74
CA VAL A 72 24.15 -10.80 24.36
C VAL A 72 23.56 -9.63 23.59
N ARG A 73 24.37 -8.62 23.26
CA ARG A 73 23.90 -7.45 22.48
C ARG A 73 23.46 -7.85 21.08
N PHE A 74 24.22 -8.72 20.42
CA PHE A 74 23.89 -9.22 19.10
C PHE A 74 22.56 -10.00 19.10
N ASP A 75 22.36 -10.91 20.06
CA ASP A 75 21.13 -11.70 20.17
C ASP A 75 19.92 -10.80 20.46
N MET A 76 20.06 -9.79 21.33
CA MET A 76 19.01 -8.81 21.60
C MET A 76 18.71 -7.95 20.37
N GLY A 77 19.73 -7.43 19.68
CA GLY A 77 19.54 -6.60 18.48
C GLY A 77 18.90 -7.37 17.34
N ARG A 78 19.23 -8.65 17.16
CA ARG A 78 18.57 -9.53 16.20
C ARG A 78 17.09 -9.78 16.57
N ALA A 79 16.79 -9.93 17.86
CA ALA A 79 15.41 -10.09 18.34
C ALA A 79 14.59 -8.82 18.07
N ALA A 80 15.10 -7.65 18.44
CA ALA A 80 14.46 -6.35 18.16
C ALA A 80 14.21 -6.15 16.65
N LEU A 81 15.18 -6.52 15.80
CA LEU A 81 15.01 -6.48 14.35
C LEU A 81 13.87 -7.39 13.85
N GLY A 82 13.69 -8.56 14.47
CA GLY A 82 12.59 -9.48 14.15
C GLY A 82 11.22 -8.99 14.63
N GLU A 83 11.19 -8.18 15.69
CA GLU A 83 9.99 -7.55 16.24
C GLU A 83 9.61 -6.25 15.51
N GLY A 84 10.50 -5.75 14.64
CA GLY A 84 10.30 -4.50 13.90
C GLY A 84 10.73 -3.25 14.67
N ASP A 85 11.36 -3.39 15.84
CA ASP A 85 11.96 -2.29 16.59
C ASP A 85 13.34 -1.97 16.00
N TYR A 86 13.34 -1.23 14.89
CA TYR A 86 14.56 -0.96 14.15
C TYR A 86 15.50 0.01 14.86
N GLU A 87 14.97 0.91 15.70
CA GLU A 87 15.80 1.85 16.47
C GLU A 87 16.60 1.09 17.55
N GLU A 88 15.93 0.26 18.34
CA GLU A 88 16.61 -0.57 19.35
C GLU A 88 17.57 -1.58 18.69
N ALA A 89 17.16 -2.18 17.57
CA ALA A 89 18.02 -3.08 16.80
C ALA A 89 19.32 -2.40 16.37
N ILE A 90 19.24 -1.18 15.83
CA ILE A 90 20.42 -0.40 15.40
C ILE A 90 21.33 -0.14 16.60
N ASP A 91 20.80 0.37 17.72
CA ASP A 91 21.61 0.73 18.89
C ASP A 91 22.36 -0.48 19.47
N LEU A 92 21.69 -1.63 19.57
CA LEU A 92 22.29 -2.86 20.08
C LEU A 92 23.33 -3.44 19.11
N LEU A 93 23.03 -3.43 17.81
CA LEU A 93 23.93 -3.96 16.78
C LEU A 93 25.13 -3.04 16.54
N GLU A 94 25.01 -1.72 16.70
CA GLU A 94 26.15 -0.79 16.68
C GLU A 94 27.10 -1.05 17.86
N GLN A 95 26.56 -1.26 19.06
CA GLN A 95 27.40 -1.61 20.21
C GLN A 95 28.09 -2.97 20.02
N ALA A 96 27.40 -3.95 19.42
CA ALA A 96 27.99 -5.24 19.09
C ALA A 96 29.09 -5.10 18.02
N ALA A 97 28.85 -4.29 16.98
CA ALA A 97 29.82 -4.02 15.92
C ALA A 97 31.06 -3.28 16.44
N LEU A 98 30.89 -2.33 17.38
CA LEU A 98 32.00 -1.61 17.98
C LEU A 98 32.91 -2.55 18.79
N ALA A 99 32.34 -3.54 19.46
CA ALA A 99 33.10 -4.52 20.22
C ALA A 99 33.70 -5.65 19.35
N ALA A 100 33.15 -5.90 18.16
CA ALA A 100 33.63 -6.91 17.21
C ALA A 100 33.59 -6.39 15.75
N PRO A 101 34.44 -5.41 15.38
CA PRO A 101 34.34 -4.70 14.10
C PRO A 101 34.58 -5.59 12.87
N GLY A 102 35.30 -6.70 13.02
CA GLY A 102 35.54 -7.66 11.94
C GLY A 102 34.38 -8.64 11.68
N SER A 103 33.33 -8.64 12.51
CA SER A 103 32.22 -9.59 12.38
C SER A 103 31.30 -9.22 11.22
N ARG A 104 31.36 -10.02 10.14
CA ARG A 104 30.50 -9.85 8.95
C ARG A 104 29.03 -10.07 9.27
N ILE A 105 28.74 -11.03 10.14
CA ILE A 105 27.37 -11.32 10.57
C ILE A 105 26.77 -10.12 11.29
N ILE A 106 27.48 -9.55 12.28
CA ILE A 106 26.98 -8.38 13.02
C ILE A 106 26.77 -7.20 12.06
N ARG A 107 27.74 -6.95 11.16
CA ARG A 107 27.61 -5.92 10.12
C ARG A 107 26.42 -6.20 9.20
N GLY A 108 26.19 -7.44 8.78
CA GLY A 108 25.06 -7.82 7.92
C GLY A 108 23.71 -7.55 8.58
N PHE A 109 23.55 -7.92 9.86
CA PHE A 109 22.34 -7.61 10.63
C PHE A 109 22.17 -6.10 10.85
N LEU A 110 23.26 -5.37 11.13
CA LEU A 110 23.24 -3.91 11.27
C LEU A 110 22.84 -3.22 9.96
N GLY A 111 23.40 -3.66 8.84
CA GLY A 111 23.04 -3.17 7.50
C GLY A 111 21.56 -3.41 7.19
N ARG A 112 21.04 -4.57 7.60
CA ARG A 112 19.61 -4.89 7.44
C ARG A 112 18.74 -4.01 8.34
N ALA A 113 19.11 -3.79 9.60
CA ALA A 113 18.40 -2.87 10.49
C ALA A 113 18.37 -1.44 9.94
N TYR A 114 19.48 -0.97 9.36
CA TYR A 114 19.51 0.31 8.67
C TYR A 114 18.63 0.38 7.44
N LEU A 115 18.55 -0.70 6.67
CA LEU A 115 17.70 -0.80 5.50
C LEU A 115 16.21 -0.71 5.90
N GLU A 116 15.78 -1.51 6.87
CA GLU A 116 14.37 -1.55 7.33
C GLU A 116 13.95 -0.22 8.01
N ASN A 117 14.88 0.48 8.66
CA ASN A 117 14.62 1.83 9.20
C ASN A 117 14.71 2.96 8.15
N GLY A 118 14.87 2.64 6.86
CA GLY A 118 14.97 3.62 5.77
C GLY A 118 16.31 4.38 5.68
N ASN A 119 17.30 4.07 6.52
CA ASN A 119 18.65 4.64 6.44
C ASN A 119 19.47 3.94 5.35
N THR A 120 19.04 4.18 4.12
CA THR A 120 19.61 3.60 2.90
C THR A 120 21.10 3.93 2.71
N VAL A 121 21.59 5.06 3.20
CA VAL A 121 23.01 5.44 3.07
C VAL A 121 23.89 4.49 3.86
N LYS A 122 23.63 4.33 5.17
CA LYS A 122 24.42 3.41 6.01
C LYS A 122 24.27 1.96 5.57
N ALA A 123 23.07 1.56 5.11
CA ALA A 123 22.86 0.22 4.55
C ALA A 123 23.71 -0.01 3.29
N ILE A 124 23.74 0.94 2.34
CA ILE A 124 24.57 0.86 1.13
C ILE A 124 26.04 0.75 1.50
N ASP A 125 26.54 1.55 2.43
CA ASP A 125 27.95 1.53 2.84
C ASP A 125 28.33 0.14 3.37
N ILE A 126 27.55 -0.38 4.33
CA ILE A 126 27.77 -1.70 4.93
C ILE A 126 27.72 -2.82 3.88
N PHE A 127 26.67 -2.88 3.06
CA PHE A 127 26.53 -3.95 2.08
C PHE A 127 27.51 -3.82 0.90
N SER A 128 27.98 -2.62 0.58
CA SER A 128 29.06 -2.42 -0.41
C SER A 128 30.39 -2.99 0.10
N GLU A 129 30.72 -2.80 1.38
CA GLU A 129 31.88 -3.43 2.00
C GLU A 129 31.74 -4.96 2.04
N LEU A 130 30.60 -5.46 2.53
CA LEU A 130 30.37 -6.90 2.66
C LEU A 130 30.39 -7.64 1.32
N THR A 131 29.84 -7.04 0.25
CA THR A 131 29.90 -7.63 -1.10
C THR A 131 31.29 -7.54 -1.74
N GLY A 132 32.16 -6.64 -1.27
CA GLY A 132 33.57 -6.59 -1.62
C GLY A 132 34.39 -7.70 -0.96
N GLU A 133 34.03 -8.07 0.27
CA GLU A 133 34.65 -9.15 1.05
C GLU A 133 34.17 -10.54 0.61
N GLU A 134 32.86 -10.72 0.42
CA GLU A 134 32.21 -11.99 0.06
C GLU A 134 31.58 -11.92 -1.34
N LYS A 135 32.39 -12.24 -2.35
CA LYS A 135 32.03 -12.09 -3.77
C LYS A 135 31.09 -13.18 -4.30
N ASP A 136 30.67 -14.12 -3.49
CA ASP A 136 29.74 -15.20 -3.84
C ASP A 136 28.49 -15.20 -2.95
N ASN A 137 28.42 -14.29 -1.97
CA ASN A 137 27.24 -14.14 -1.13
C ASN A 137 26.11 -13.44 -1.90
N ALA A 138 25.11 -14.22 -2.31
CA ALA A 138 23.92 -13.72 -3.02
C ALA A 138 23.04 -12.84 -2.12
N ALA A 139 22.94 -13.18 -0.83
CA ALA A 139 22.10 -12.45 0.12
C ALA A 139 22.60 -11.01 0.36
N TYR A 140 23.91 -10.82 0.59
CA TYR A 140 24.49 -9.46 0.73
C TYR A 140 24.32 -8.62 -0.52
N ARG A 141 24.41 -9.24 -1.71
CA ARG A 141 24.11 -8.54 -2.97
C ARG A 141 22.65 -8.18 -3.10
N GLY A 142 21.74 -9.07 -2.70
CA GLY A 142 20.31 -8.81 -2.64
C GLY A 142 19.99 -7.63 -1.73
N TYR A 143 20.60 -7.57 -0.54
CA TYR A 143 20.42 -6.44 0.37
C TYR A 143 21.01 -5.14 -0.17
N LEU A 144 22.18 -5.18 -0.83
CA LEU A 144 22.72 -4.01 -1.52
C LEU A 144 21.77 -3.52 -2.64
N ALA A 145 21.21 -4.45 -3.41
CA ALA A 145 20.25 -4.16 -4.46
C ALA A 145 18.98 -3.52 -3.89
N ARG A 146 18.45 -4.05 -2.79
CA ARG A 146 17.30 -3.47 -2.08
C ARG A 146 17.62 -2.08 -1.53
N ALA A 147 18.80 -1.87 -0.96
CA ALA A 147 19.22 -0.55 -0.48
C ALA A 147 19.34 0.47 -1.62
N TYR A 148 19.80 0.06 -2.80
CA TYR A 148 19.75 0.89 -4.01
C TYR A 148 18.32 1.19 -4.46
N LEU A 149 17.42 0.20 -4.37
CA LEU A 149 16.03 0.36 -4.78
C LEU A 149 15.29 1.38 -3.90
N GLU A 150 15.36 1.23 -2.58
CA GLU A 150 14.76 2.15 -1.60
C GLU A 150 15.33 3.57 -1.72
N ARG A 151 16.58 3.71 -2.19
CA ARG A 151 17.19 5.03 -2.45
C ARG A 151 16.70 5.67 -3.76
N GLY A 152 16.00 4.93 -4.63
CA GLY A 152 15.60 5.37 -5.97
C GLY A 152 16.68 5.17 -7.04
N TRP A 153 17.74 4.39 -6.77
CA TRP A 153 18.80 4.09 -7.74
C TRP A 153 18.46 2.85 -8.58
N HIS A 154 17.34 2.90 -9.30
CA HIS A 154 16.73 1.76 -9.99
C HIS A 154 17.69 0.97 -10.89
N LYS A 155 18.54 1.66 -11.67
CA LYS A 155 19.52 1.01 -12.54
C LYS A 155 20.57 0.20 -11.76
N LYS A 156 21.08 0.74 -10.65
CA LYS A 156 22.04 0.04 -9.78
C LYS A 156 21.38 -1.14 -9.07
N ALA A 157 20.12 -0.98 -8.64
CA ALA A 157 19.33 -2.05 -8.04
C ALA A 157 19.18 -3.22 -9.02
N LEU A 158 18.76 -2.93 -10.25
CA LEU A 158 18.62 -3.93 -11.32
C LEU A 158 19.93 -4.68 -11.59
N ASP A 159 21.04 -3.97 -11.79
CA ASP A 159 22.36 -4.58 -12.01
C ASP A 159 22.79 -5.48 -10.83
N ALA A 160 22.47 -5.07 -9.60
CA ALA A 160 22.81 -5.81 -8.40
C ALA A 160 21.90 -7.05 -8.20
N PHE A 161 20.59 -6.95 -8.47
CA PHE A 161 19.68 -8.09 -8.42
C PHE A 161 20.00 -9.14 -9.49
N ILE A 162 20.33 -8.73 -10.72
CA ILE A 162 20.76 -9.66 -11.78
C ILE A 162 22.01 -10.44 -11.34
N LYS A 163 22.97 -9.75 -10.72
CA LYS A 163 24.17 -10.41 -10.18
C LYS A 163 23.84 -11.34 -9.01
N ALA A 164 22.95 -10.93 -8.09
CA ALA A 164 22.52 -11.78 -6.99
C ALA A 164 21.84 -13.06 -7.50
N LEU A 165 20.95 -12.95 -8.48
CA LEU A 165 20.29 -14.08 -9.14
C LEU A 165 21.26 -15.00 -9.88
N SER A 166 22.37 -14.47 -10.41
CA SER A 166 23.41 -15.31 -11.02
C SER A 166 24.18 -16.20 -10.03
N LEU A 167 24.11 -15.87 -8.73
CA LEU A 167 24.72 -16.64 -7.65
C LEU A 167 23.72 -17.59 -7.00
N ASP A 168 22.46 -17.19 -6.90
CA ASP A 168 21.39 -17.98 -6.31
C ASP A 168 20.07 -17.76 -7.10
N GLU A 169 19.82 -18.62 -8.08
CA GLU A 169 18.62 -18.53 -8.92
C GLU A 169 17.36 -19.10 -8.23
N ASP A 170 17.52 -19.87 -7.14
CA ASP A 170 16.42 -20.52 -6.41
C ASP A 170 15.78 -19.55 -5.38
N ASN A 171 16.40 -18.39 -5.12
CA ASN A 171 15.92 -17.40 -4.15
C ASN A 171 14.86 -16.45 -4.72
N ILE A 172 13.59 -16.71 -4.36
CA ILE A 172 12.43 -15.94 -4.81
C ILE A 172 12.48 -14.46 -4.42
N SER A 173 13.05 -14.12 -3.26
CA SER A 173 13.11 -12.73 -2.82
C SER A 173 13.94 -11.87 -3.79
N LEU A 174 14.95 -12.46 -4.44
CA LEU A 174 15.75 -11.78 -5.46
C LEU A 174 14.97 -11.55 -6.76
N TRP A 175 14.13 -12.51 -7.17
CA TRP A 175 13.24 -12.34 -8.33
C TRP A 175 12.20 -11.25 -8.09
N VAL A 176 11.59 -11.22 -6.90
CA VAL A 176 10.64 -10.19 -6.50
C VAL A 176 11.31 -8.81 -6.50
N GLY A 177 12.48 -8.68 -5.88
CA GLY A 177 13.21 -7.40 -5.88
C GLY A 177 13.62 -6.92 -7.28
N LEU A 178 13.94 -7.84 -8.19
CA LEU A 178 14.19 -7.50 -9.59
C LEU A 178 12.92 -6.99 -10.29
N ALA A 179 11.78 -7.66 -10.08
CA ALA A 179 10.50 -7.24 -10.64
C ALA A 179 10.05 -5.87 -10.11
N GLU A 180 10.18 -5.62 -8.80
CA GLU A 180 9.92 -4.30 -8.20
C GLU A 180 10.83 -3.22 -8.82
N SER A 181 12.10 -3.55 -9.07
CA SER A 181 13.04 -2.65 -9.76
C SER A 181 12.58 -2.29 -11.17
N TYR A 182 11.98 -3.24 -11.90
CA TYR A 182 11.37 -2.98 -13.20
C TYR A 182 10.09 -2.13 -13.08
N MET A 183 9.21 -2.43 -12.12
CA MET A 183 7.97 -1.69 -11.88
C MET A 183 8.24 -0.21 -11.57
N LEU A 184 9.23 0.07 -10.71
CA LEU A 184 9.62 1.45 -10.37
C LEU A 184 10.30 2.19 -11.53
N GLY A 185 10.77 1.46 -12.55
CA GLY A 185 11.25 2.03 -13.80
C GLY A 185 10.20 2.06 -14.91
N ASP A 186 8.91 1.88 -14.58
CA ASP A 186 7.77 1.78 -15.51
C ASP A 186 7.90 0.67 -16.58
N ARG A 187 8.71 -0.36 -16.31
CA ARG A 187 8.95 -1.51 -17.20
C ARG A 187 8.08 -2.70 -16.77
N PHE A 188 6.76 -2.54 -16.89
CA PHE A 188 5.79 -3.50 -16.36
C PHE A 188 5.82 -4.87 -17.07
N GLU A 189 6.11 -4.92 -18.38
CA GLU A 189 6.25 -6.18 -19.12
C GLU A 189 7.48 -6.98 -18.66
N ASP A 190 8.61 -6.30 -18.45
CA ASP A 190 9.82 -6.95 -17.92
C ASP A 190 9.60 -7.45 -16.49
N ALA A 191 8.87 -6.69 -15.66
CA ALA A 191 8.47 -7.12 -14.33
C ALA A 191 7.61 -8.38 -14.37
N ARG A 192 6.58 -8.41 -15.24
CA ARG A 192 5.72 -9.59 -15.44
C ARG A 192 6.55 -10.80 -15.84
N ASP A 193 7.37 -10.66 -16.88
CA ASP A 193 8.16 -11.78 -17.41
C ASP A 193 9.17 -12.30 -16.37
N THR A 194 9.72 -11.41 -15.55
CA THR A 194 10.60 -11.76 -14.42
C THR A 194 9.87 -12.61 -13.38
N LEU A 195 8.65 -12.21 -12.99
CA LEU A 195 7.85 -12.94 -12.01
C LEU A 195 7.32 -14.28 -12.55
N VAL A 196 6.95 -14.34 -13.84
CA VAL A 196 6.56 -15.60 -14.49
C VAL A 196 7.73 -16.59 -14.49
N ARG A 197 8.94 -16.13 -14.80
CA ARG A 197 10.16 -16.96 -14.70
C ARG A 197 10.43 -17.42 -13.28
N ALA A 198 10.16 -16.58 -12.28
CA ALA A 198 10.28 -16.97 -10.88
C ALA A 198 9.34 -18.14 -10.52
N LEU A 199 8.10 -18.13 -11.03
CA LEU A 199 7.14 -19.22 -10.85
C LEU A 199 7.57 -20.53 -11.56
N GLU A 200 8.28 -20.43 -12.69
CA GLU A 200 8.81 -21.60 -13.41
C GLU A 200 10.04 -22.22 -12.72
N LYS A 201 10.87 -21.38 -12.09
CA LYS A 201 12.15 -21.77 -11.48
C LYS A 201 12.04 -22.18 -10.02
N GLY A 202 11.10 -21.59 -9.28
CA GLY A 202 10.96 -21.86 -7.85
C GLY A 202 10.64 -23.33 -7.57
N LYS A 203 11.56 -24.03 -6.89
CA LYS A 203 11.25 -25.26 -6.15
C LYS A 203 10.44 -24.98 -4.87
N SER A 204 10.00 -23.74 -4.68
CA SER A 204 9.27 -23.29 -3.51
C SER A 204 7.96 -24.03 -3.38
N THR A 205 7.46 -24.10 -2.15
CA THR A 205 6.12 -24.63 -1.95
C THR A 205 5.12 -23.69 -2.64
N GLU A 206 4.01 -24.24 -3.17
CA GLU A 206 3.00 -23.44 -3.90
C GLU A 206 2.52 -22.20 -3.09
N TRP A 207 2.69 -22.22 -1.77
CA TRP A 207 2.36 -21.19 -0.79
C TRP A 207 3.27 -19.96 -0.82
N ASP A 208 4.55 -20.11 -1.14
CA ASP A 208 5.52 -19.01 -1.15
C ASP A 208 5.25 -18.02 -2.31
N ASN A 209 4.38 -18.43 -3.24
CA ASN A 209 4.10 -17.70 -4.49
C ASN A 209 2.95 -16.69 -4.37
N ILE A 210 2.27 -16.61 -3.21
CA ILE A 210 1.15 -15.66 -2.99
C ILE A 210 1.55 -14.22 -3.30
N GLY A 211 2.73 -13.80 -2.83
CA GLY A 211 3.28 -12.47 -3.12
C GLY A 211 3.50 -12.23 -4.61
N ILE A 212 3.98 -13.24 -5.35
CA ILE A 212 4.19 -13.15 -6.80
C ILE A 212 2.86 -12.94 -7.52
N TYR A 213 1.82 -13.71 -7.18
CA TYR A 213 0.50 -13.54 -7.80
C TYR A 213 -0.12 -12.19 -7.49
N LEU A 214 0.04 -11.66 -6.26
CA LEU A 214 -0.40 -10.31 -5.92
C LEU A 214 0.27 -9.25 -6.81
N PHE A 215 1.58 -9.37 -7.04
CA PHE A 215 2.30 -8.47 -7.96
C PHE A 215 1.85 -8.65 -9.41
N LEU A 216 1.66 -9.88 -9.89
CA LEU A 216 1.19 -10.14 -11.25
C LEU A 216 -0.21 -9.55 -11.48
N VAL A 217 -1.13 -9.65 -10.51
CA VAL A 217 -2.43 -8.99 -10.57
C VAL A 217 -2.28 -7.47 -10.68
N GLN A 218 -1.39 -6.86 -9.87
CA GLN A 218 -1.12 -5.42 -9.95
C GLN A 218 -0.54 -5.02 -11.32
N ILE A 219 0.40 -5.78 -11.85
CA ILE A 219 1.04 -5.52 -13.13
C ILE A 219 0.02 -5.63 -14.27
N GLU A 220 -0.80 -6.68 -14.30
CA GLU A 220 -1.78 -6.85 -15.37
C GLU A 220 -2.92 -5.82 -15.32
N MET A 221 -3.25 -5.30 -14.12
CA MET A 221 -4.13 -4.13 -14.00
C MET A 221 -3.52 -2.88 -14.67
N VAL A 222 -2.21 -2.65 -14.51
CA VAL A 222 -1.51 -1.52 -15.14
C VAL A 222 -1.40 -1.71 -16.66
N LEU A 223 -1.11 -2.94 -17.11
CA LEU A 223 -1.03 -3.27 -18.53
C LEU A 223 -2.40 -3.34 -19.22
N GLY A 224 -3.50 -3.35 -18.47
CA GLY A 224 -4.86 -3.49 -19.00
C GLY A 224 -5.21 -4.90 -19.50
N ASN A 225 -4.40 -5.92 -19.18
CA ASN A 225 -4.62 -7.30 -19.62
C ASN A 225 -5.57 -8.02 -18.65
N LEU A 226 -6.87 -7.74 -18.79
CA LEU A 226 -7.89 -8.27 -17.87
C LEU A 226 -7.94 -9.81 -17.85
N ASP A 227 -7.71 -10.48 -18.98
CA ASP A 227 -7.73 -11.96 -19.04
C ASP A 227 -6.62 -12.59 -18.17
N ASN A 228 -5.40 -12.05 -18.25
CA ASN A 228 -4.29 -12.51 -17.42
C ASN A 228 -4.52 -12.16 -15.95
N MET A 229 -5.04 -10.97 -15.66
CA MET A 229 -5.41 -10.56 -14.30
C MET A 229 -6.41 -11.55 -13.68
N GLU A 230 -7.47 -11.92 -14.40
CA GLU A 230 -8.47 -12.88 -13.91
C GLU A 230 -7.87 -14.26 -13.66
N LYS A 231 -6.99 -14.73 -14.57
CA LYS A 231 -6.25 -15.98 -14.38
C LYS A 231 -5.39 -15.95 -13.11
N TYR A 232 -4.61 -14.89 -12.90
CA TYR A 232 -3.76 -14.78 -11.71
C TYR A 232 -4.57 -14.61 -10.42
N LEU A 233 -5.72 -13.96 -10.47
CA LEU A 233 -6.67 -13.90 -9.35
C LEU A 233 -7.26 -15.29 -9.02
N GLU A 234 -7.56 -16.10 -10.02
CA GLU A 234 -8.03 -17.48 -9.81
C GLU A 234 -6.94 -18.34 -9.18
N ASP A 235 -5.70 -18.26 -9.67
CA ASP A 235 -4.57 -18.97 -9.07
C ASP A 235 -4.30 -18.53 -7.62
N LEU A 236 -4.28 -17.22 -7.36
CA LEU A 236 -4.11 -16.64 -6.03
C LEU A 236 -5.17 -17.15 -5.05
N THR A 237 -6.45 -17.10 -5.44
CA THR A 237 -7.56 -17.52 -4.56
C THR A 237 -7.55 -19.03 -4.33
N ARG A 238 -7.23 -19.83 -5.36
CA ARG A 238 -7.07 -21.28 -5.23
C ARG A 238 -5.95 -21.67 -4.27
N LEU A 239 -4.85 -20.92 -4.28
CA LEU A 239 -3.73 -21.13 -3.36
C LEU A 239 -4.12 -20.71 -1.95
N ALA A 240 -4.68 -19.51 -1.75
CA ALA A 240 -4.96 -18.96 -0.45
C ALA A 240 -5.81 -19.89 0.45
N VAL A 241 -6.86 -20.51 -0.11
CA VAL A 241 -7.90 -21.25 0.65
C VAL A 241 -7.40 -22.44 1.48
N ARG A 242 -6.22 -22.98 1.21
CA ARG A 242 -5.74 -24.18 1.94
C ARG A 242 -4.94 -23.83 3.23
N ASP A 243 -4.77 -22.55 3.56
CA ASP A 243 -4.24 -22.05 4.84
C ASP A 243 -5.09 -20.86 5.34
N GLU A 244 -5.53 -20.91 6.59
CA GLU A 244 -6.46 -19.93 7.16
C GLU A 244 -5.81 -18.54 7.32
N THR A 245 -4.54 -18.49 7.73
CA THR A 245 -3.82 -17.22 7.92
C THR A 245 -3.57 -16.55 6.56
N ILE A 246 -3.16 -17.33 5.56
CA ILE A 246 -2.96 -16.84 4.20
C ILE A 246 -4.29 -16.39 3.59
N THR A 247 -5.39 -17.15 3.80
CA THR A 247 -6.74 -16.78 3.35
C THR A 247 -7.13 -15.40 3.86
N GLU A 248 -6.92 -15.15 5.16
CA GLU A 248 -7.22 -13.85 5.76
C GLU A 248 -6.35 -12.73 5.18
N ASN A 249 -5.03 -12.95 5.09
CA ASN A 249 -4.10 -11.95 4.54
C ASN A 249 -4.43 -11.58 3.08
N VAL A 250 -4.69 -12.58 2.23
CA VAL A 250 -5.07 -12.35 0.83
C VAL A 250 -6.42 -11.66 0.73
N GLY A 251 -7.39 -12.05 1.56
CA GLY A 251 -8.69 -11.38 1.63
C GLY A 251 -8.56 -9.88 1.92
N TRP A 252 -7.76 -9.52 2.93
CA TRP A 252 -7.49 -8.11 3.26
C TRP A 252 -6.74 -7.37 2.16
N ALA A 253 -5.74 -8.01 1.53
CA ALA A 253 -5.00 -7.43 0.42
C ALA A 253 -5.93 -7.10 -0.77
N LEU A 254 -6.78 -8.04 -1.19
CA LEU A 254 -7.76 -7.83 -2.25
C LEU A 254 -8.79 -6.74 -1.87
N GLY A 255 -9.26 -6.72 -0.62
CA GLY A 255 -10.14 -5.66 -0.13
C GLY A 255 -9.50 -4.26 -0.21
N GLY A 256 -8.21 -4.15 0.14
CA GLY A 256 -7.43 -2.93 0.01
C GLY A 256 -7.24 -2.48 -1.44
N MET A 257 -6.99 -3.43 -2.36
CA MET A 257 -6.91 -3.17 -3.80
C MET A 257 -8.25 -2.66 -4.35
N ALA A 258 -9.35 -3.34 -4.06
CA ALA A 258 -10.69 -2.94 -4.47
C ALA A 258 -11.03 -1.52 -3.98
N ARG A 259 -10.75 -1.21 -2.71
CA ARG A 259 -10.96 0.15 -2.17
C ARG A 259 -10.17 1.21 -2.93
N THR A 260 -8.93 0.91 -3.29
CA THR A 260 -8.08 1.83 -4.06
C THR A 260 -8.62 2.03 -5.47
N LEU A 261 -9.08 0.96 -6.12
CA LEU A 261 -9.68 1.02 -7.45
C LEU A 261 -11.00 1.82 -7.46
N VAL A 262 -11.85 1.66 -6.44
CA VAL A 262 -13.05 2.49 -6.26
C VAL A 262 -12.69 3.97 -6.20
N ARG A 263 -11.69 4.35 -5.39
CA ARG A 263 -11.23 5.76 -5.31
C ARG A 263 -10.69 6.30 -6.63
N LYS A 264 -10.14 5.42 -7.47
CA LYS A 264 -9.63 5.77 -8.81
C LYS A 264 -10.68 5.65 -9.92
N GLY A 265 -11.91 5.24 -9.62
CA GLY A 265 -13.00 5.10 -10.59
C GLY A 265 -13.01 3.80 -11.40
N TYR A 266 -12.16 2.83 -11.09
CA TYR A 266 -12.08 1.54 -11.81
C TYR A 266 -13.10 0.52 -11.27
N MET A 267 -14.40 0.80 -11.43
CA MET A 267 -15.47 0.07 -10.75
C MET A 267 -15.59 -1.41 -11.17
N GLY A 268 -15.43 -1.72 -12.47
CA GLY A 268 -15.52 -3.10 -12.95
C GLY A 268 -14.41 -4.00 -12.39
N ILE A 269 -13.17 -3.52 -12.40
CA ILE A 269 -12.02 -4.24 -11.82
C ILE A 269 -12.19 -4.37 -10.30
N ALA A 270 -12.62 -3.28 -9.63
CA ALA A 270 -12.90 -3.30 -8.20
C ALA A 270 -13.96 -4.37 -7.84
N GLN A 271 -14.98 -4.53 -8.68
CA GLN A 271 -16.05 -5.51 -8.48
C GLN A 271 -15.50 -6.94 -8.55
N SER A 272 -14.73 -7.25 -9.59
CA SER A 272 -14.11 -8.57 -9.77
C SER A 272 -13.21 -8.97 -8.57
N ILE A 273 -12.48 -8.00 -8.03
CA ILE A 273 -11.58 -8.20 -6.88
C ILE A 273 -12.35 -8.34 -5.56
N ILE A 274 -13.35 -7.47 -5.29
CA ILE A 274 -14.08 -7.51 -4.01
C ILE A 274 -14.93 -8.77 -3.87
N GLU A 275 -15.45 -9.31 -4.97
CA GLU A 275 -16.19 -10.58 -4.96
C GLU A 275 -15.33 -11.75 -4.47
N ARG A 276 -14.04 -11.75 -4.81
CA ARG A 276 -13.08 -12.73 -4.33
C ARG A 276 -12.72 -12.49 -2.87
N ALA A 277 -12.49 -11.24 -2.48
CA ALA A 277 -12.21 -10.88 -1.09
C ALA A 277 -13.34 -11.34 -0.14
N VAL A 278 -14.61 -11.13 -0.50
CA VAL A 278 -15.77 -11.59 0.30
C VAL A 278 -15.84 -13.12 0.37
N LYS A 279 -15.47 -13.85 -0.70
CA LYS A 279 -15.42 -15.32 -0.67
C LYS A 279 -14.34 -15.84 0.27
N LEU A 280 -13.17 -15.18 0.32
CA LEU A 280 -12.07 -15.58 1.19
C LEU A 280 -12.38 -15.28 2.66
N ILE A 281 -12.92 -14.09 2.96
CA ILE A 281 -13.20 -13.66 4.34
C ILE A 281 -14.64 -13.14 4.51
N PRO A 282 -15.64 -14.04 4.45
CA PRO A 282 -17.06 -13.65 4.51
C PRO A 282 -17.47 -13.02 5.86
N GLY A 283 -16.69 -13.24 6.92
CA GLY A 283 -16.92 -12.65 8.24
C GLY A 283 -16.55 -11.17 8.34
N SER A 284 -15.78 -10.63 7.40
CA SER A 284 -15.32 -9.23 7.46
C SER A 284 -16.45 -8.26 7.11
N GLU A 285 -16.93 -7.51 8.11
CA GLU A 285 -17.94 -6.46 7.93
C GLU A 285 -17.45 -5.37 6.98
N ALA A 286 -16.21 -4.88 7.17
CA ALA A 286 -15.62 -3.82 6.35
C ALA A 286 -15.53 -4.18 4.85
N ILE A 287 -15.33 -5.45 4.51
CA ILE A 287 -15.25 -5.91 3.11
C ILE A 287 -16.66 -6.12 2.54
N ARG A 288 -17.60 -6.60 3.34
CA ARG A 288 -19.02 -6.70 2.94
C ARG A 288 -19.62 -5.33 2.68
N GLU A 289 -19.40 -4.35 3.56
CA GLU A 289 -19.83 -2.96 3.38
C GLU A 289 -19.27 -2.37 2.08
N LEU A 290 -17.96 -2.53 1.83
CA LEU A 290 -17.34 -2.06 0.59
C LEU A 290 -17.96 -2.72 -0.66
N LYS A 291 -18.29 -4.01 -0.60
CA LYS A 291 -19.00 -4.70 -1.69
C LYS A 291 -20.41 -4.13 -1.89
N GLU A 292 -21.16 -3.93 -0.81
CA GLU A 292 -22.53 -3.40 -0.86
C GLU A 292 -22.57 -1.98 -1.44
N GLU A 293 -21.61 -1.13 -1.06
CA GLU A 293 -21.43 0.21 -1.62
C GLU A 293 -21.15 0.15 -3.12
N LEU A 294 -20.22 -0.71 -3.54
CA LEU A 294 -19.85 -0.87 -4.94
C LEU A 294 -21.01 -1.45 -5.78
N ASP A 295 -21.68 -2.49 -5.30
CA ASP A 295 -22.86 -3.08 -5.96
C ASP A 295 -23.98 -2.04 -6.11
N ARG A 296 -24.18 -1.21 -5.08
CA ARG A 296 -25.15 -0.10 -5.12
C ARG A 296 -24.74 0.91 -6.18
N PHE A 297 -23.47 1.32 -6.21
CA PHE A 297 -22.97 2.26 -7.21
C PHE A 297 -23.18 1.73 -8.63
N ILE A 298 -22.71 0.50 -8.93
CA ILE A 298 -22.80 -0.11 -10.26
C ILE A 298 -24.26 -0.25 -10.71
N ARG A 299 -25.16 -0.64 -9.79
CA ARG A 299 -26.59 -0.72 -10.08
C ARG A 299 -27.19 0.66 -10.41
N LEU A 300 -26.83 1.70 -9.66
CA LEU A 300 -27.32 3.06 -9.91
C LEU A 300 -26.75 3.63 -11.21
N ASP A 301 -25.48 3.37 -11.51
CA ASP A 301 -24.83 3.77 -12.75
C ASP A 301 -25.51 3.14 -13.97
N ALA A 302 -25.81 1.84 -13.91
CA ALA A 302 -26.60 1.16 -14.95
C ALA A 302 -28.01 1.75 -15.12
N GLN A 303 -28.68 2.15 -14.03
CA GLN A 303 -29.97 2.84 -14.11
C GLN A 303 -29.83 4.23 -14.73
N LEU A 304 -28.78 4.96 -14.39
CA LEU A 304 -28.50 6.28 -14.94
C LEU A 304 -28.25 6.21 -16.45
N ALA A 305 -27.50 5.21 -16.93
CA ALA A 305 -27.31 4.98 -18.36
C ALA A 305 -28.65 4.77 -19.10
N GLY A 306 -29.60 4.06 -18.48
CA GLY A 306 -30.97 3.93 -19.00
C GLY A 306 -31.76 5.24 -18.97
N LEU A 307 -31.59 6.04 -17.90
CA LEU A 307 -32.21 7.36 -17.76
C LEU A 307 -31.69 8.36 -18.83
N GLN A 308 -30.40 8.33 -19.14
CA GLN A 308 -29.76 9.16 -20.17
C GLN A 308 -30.29 8.86 -21.58
N GLN A 309 -30.77 7.64 -21.83
CA GLN A 309 -31.37 7.24 -23.10
C GLN A 309 -32.89 7.53 -23.17
N ASP A 310 -33.52 7.90 -22.05
CA ASP A 310 -34.93 8.28 -22.02
C ASP A 310 -35.10 9.72 -22.52
N GLU A 311 -35.38 9.89 -23.83
CA GLU A 311 -35.61 11.21 -24.48
C GLU A 311 -36.72 12.04 -23.81
N THR A 312 -37.56 11.43 -22.98
CA THR A 312 -38.62 12.13 -22.25
C THR A 312 -38.17 12.70 -20.91
N MET A 313 -36.97 12.35 -20.45
CA MET A 313 -36.38 12.86 -19.23
C MET A 313 -35.63 14.17 -19.51
N PRO A 314 -36.00 15.29 -18.86
CA PRO A 314 -35.28 16.54 -19.01
C PRO A 314 -33.82 16.43 -18.53
N GLU A 315 -32.91 17.09 -19.26
CA GLU A 315 -31.48 17.11 -18.97
C GLU A 315 -31.18 17.58 -17.54
N GLU A 316 -31.96 18.52 -17.00
CA GLU A 316 -31.77 19.04 -15.63
C GLU A 316 -32.00 17.96 -14.56
N ILE A 317 -32.89 17.00 -14.83
CA ILE A 317 -33.13 15.87 -13.92
C ILE A 317 -31.99 14.87 -14.03
N VAL A 318 -31.57 14.53 -15.26
CA VAL A 318 -30.45 13.63 -15.50
C VAL A 318 -29.18 14.17 -14.84
N HIS A 319 -28.85 15.43 -15.10
CA HIS A 319 -27.68 16.11 -14.56
C HIS A 319 -27.69 16.17 -13.02
N LEU A 320 -28.83 16.42 -12.37
CA LEU A 320 -28.91 16.40 -10.90
C LEU A 320 -28.62 15.04 -10.28
N ILE A 321 -28.96 13.96 -10.99
CA ILE A 321 -28.68 12.59 -10.57
C ILE A 321 -27.21 12.26 -10.81
N GLU A 322 -26.66 12.63 -11.97
CA GLU A 322 -25.23 12.50 -12.29
C GLU A 322 -24.37 13.14 -11.21
N LEU A 323 -24.70 14.38 -10.81
CA LEU A 323 -23.96 15.09 -9.77
C LEU A 323 -23.99 14.38 -8.42
N GLU A 324 -25.03 13.59 -8.09
CA GLU A 324 -25.01 12.77 -6.86
C GLU A 324 -24.22 11.47 -7.01
N LEU A 325 -24.28 10.81 -8.16
CA LEU A 325 -23.55 9.57 -8.37
C LEU A 325 -22.05 9.80 -8.52
N PHE A 326 -21.65 10.92 -9.12
CA PHE A 326 -20.27 11.26 -9.39
C PHE A 326 -19.91 12.57 -8.68
N PRO A 327 -19.60 12.54 -7.37
CA PRO A 327 -19.36 13.74 -6.58
C PRO A 327 -17.98 14.38 -6.81
N LEU A 328 -17.10 13.74 -7.59
CA LEU A 328 -15.78 14.29 -7.89
C LEU A 328 -15.93 15.53 -8.80
N PRO A 329 -15.16 16.60 -8.56
CA PRO A 329 -15.18 17.76 -9.43
C PRO A 329 -14.79 17.34 -10.85
N VAL A 330 -15.55 17.79 -11.85
CA VAL A 330 -15.15 17.65 -13.25
C VAL A 330 -13.84 18.41 -13.41
N ILE A 331 -12.74 17.70 -13.69
CA ILE A 331 -11.43 18.30 -13.94
C ILE A 331 -11.59 19.30 -15.09
N GLY A 332 -11.28 20.57 -14.85
CA GLY A 332 -11.45 21.65 -15.82
C GLY A 332 -12.83 22.35 -15.82
N SER A 333 -13.76 22.00 -14.93
CA SER A 333 -14.98 22.81 -14.72
C SER A 333 -14.71 23.93 -13.72
N PRO A 334 -14.86 25.21 -14.10
CA PRO A 334 -14.66 26.35 -13.21
C PRO A 334 -15.78 26.52 -12.17
N VAL A 335 -16.78 25.63 -12.18
CA VAL A 335 -18.01 25.74 -11.40
C VAL A 335 -18.04 24.68 -10.31
N ASP A 336 -17.95 25.11 -9.05
CA ASP A 336 -18.13 24.25 -7.87
C ASP A 336 -19.42 23.41 -7.99
N ARG A 337 -19.34 22.12 -7.64
CA ARG A 337 -20.48 21.19 -7.61
C ARG A 337 -21.69 21.77 -6.86
N GLU A 338 -21.48 22.49 -5.76
CA GLU A 338 -22.60 23.13 -5.03
C GLU A 338 -23.35 24.15 -5.91
N LEU A 339 -22.63 24.88 -6.75
CA LEU A 339 -23.19 25.86 -7.66
C LEU A 339 -23.94 25.19 -8.81
N GLN A 340 -23.40 24.11 -9.38
CA GLN A 340 -24.10 23.32 -10.40
C GLN A 340 -25.42 22.75 -9.88
N ILE A 341 -25.41 22.15 -8.69
CA ILE A 341 -26.63 21.68 -8.00
C ILE A 341 -27.61 22.84 -7.80
N PHE A 342 -27.13 23.98 -7.32
CA PHE A 342 -27.98 25.16 -7.11
C PHE A 342 -28.65 25.64 -8.40
N MET A 343 -27.92 25.68 -9.52
CA MET A 343 -28.45 26.11 -10.82
C MET A 343 -29.56 25.17 -11.30
N SER A 344 -29.31 23.86 -11.35
CA SER A 344 -30.30 22.88 -11.81
C SER A 344 -31.52 22.83 -10.90
N GLU A 345 -31.33 22.85 -9.57
CA GLU A 345 -32.44 22.88 -8.63
C GLU A 345 -33.27 24.17 -8.74
N SER A 346 -32.65 25.32 -9.02
CA SER A 346 -33.35 26.60 -9.20
C SER A 346 -34.27 26.59 -10.42
N ILE A 347 -33.76 26.10 -11.57
CA ILE A 347 -34.56 25.95 -12.80
C ILE A 347 -35.77 25.05 -12.54
N ILE A 348 -35.57 23.90 -11.89
CA ILE A 348 -36.64 22.97 -11.57
C ILE A 348 -37.68 23.57 -10.62
N ILE A 349 -37.26 24.40 -9.67
CA ILE A 349 -38.17 25.07 -8.74
C ILE A 349 -39.01 26.14 -9.45
N GLU A 350 -38.38 26.99 -10.24
CA GLU A 350 -39.02 28.11 -10.95
C GLU A 350 -40.01 27.60 -12.00
N GLU A 351 -39.62 26.55 -12.70
CA GLU A 351 -40.40 25.96 -13.78
C GLU A 351 -41.05 24.62 -13.40
N ALA A 352 -41.36 24.42 -12.12
CA ALA A 352 -41.83 23.13 -11.59
C ALA A 352 -42.99 22.48 -12.37
N HIS A 353 -43.87 23.28 -12.98
CA HIS A 353 -44.96 22.78 -13.83
C HIS A 353 -44.47 21.91 -15.00
N ARG A 354 -43.27 22.17 -15.55
CA ARG A 354 -42.63 21.35 -16.59
C ARG A 354 -42.09 20.03 -16.04
N PHE A 355 -41.61 20.03 -14.80
CA PHE A 355 -40.87 18.90 -14.22
C PHE A 355 -41.74 17.93 -13.40
N ILE A 356 -42.93 18.32 -12.92
CA ILE A 356 -43.78 17.46 -12.07
C ILE A 356 -44.05 16.09 -12.71
N THR A 357 -44.39 16.06 -14.00
CA THR A 357 -44.69 14.80 -14.71
C THR A 357 -43.45 13.92 -14.83
N CYS A 358 -42.30 14.50 -15.15
CA CYS A 358 -41.05 13.76 -15.31
C CYS A 358 -40.50 13.28 -13.95
N ILE A 359 -40.61 14.07 -12.88
CA ILE A 359 -40.24 13.65 -11.52
C ILE A 359 -41.12 12.48 -11.05
N ASN A 360 -42.41 12.48 -11.36
CA ASN A 360 -43.28 11.33 -11.07
C ASN A 360 -42.89 10.08 -11.88
N ARG A 361 -42.44 10.27 -13.13
CA ARG A 361 -41.93 9.19 -13.99
C ARG A 361 -40.62 8.63 -13.44
N LEU A 362 -39.67 9.49 -13.04
CA LEU A 362 -38.44 9.10 -12.36
C LEU A 362 -38.76 8.27 -11.11
N ARG A 363 -39.67 8.74 -10.25
CA ARG A 363 -40.11 8.00 -9.05
C ARG A 363 -40.67 6.61 -9.35
N ARG A 364 -41.38 6.44 -10.46
CA ARG A 364 -42.03 5.17 -10.84
C ARG A 364 -41.08 4.21 -11.53
N ASN A 365 -40.28 4.71 -12.46
CA ASN A 365 -39.47 3.91 -13.36
C ASN A 365 -38.03 3.70 -12.82
N TYR A 366 -37.53 4.65 -12.02
CA TYR A 366 -36.18 4.68 -11.46
C TYR A 366 -36.20 5.09 -9.97
N PRO A 367 -36.84 4.30 -9.09
CA PRO A 367 -37.07 4.68 -7.69
C PRO A 367 -35.76 4.87 -6.91
N GLU A 368 -34.70 4.12 -7.21
CA GLU A 368 -33.41 4.27 -6.53
C GLU A 368 -32.69 5.57 -6.93
N LEU A 369 -32.75 5.96 -8.22
CA LEU A 369 -32.25 7.27 -8.66
C LEU A 369 -33.06 8.41 -8.04
N TYR A 370 -34.39 8.27 -7.98
CA TYR A 370 -35.25 9.23 -7.27
C TYR A 370 -34.82 9.43 -5.82
N ASP A 371 -34.47 8.33 -5.14
CA ASP A 371 -34.13 8.35 -3.72
C ASP A 371 -32.81 9.11 -3.42
N LEU A 372 -31.90 9.25 -4.40
CA LEU A 372 -30.68 10.06 -4.27
C LEU A 372 -30.98 11.51 -3.91
N ARG A 373 -32.09 12.07 -4.42
CA ARG A 373 -32.55 13.43 -4.12
C ARG A 373 -34.01 13.48 -3.65
N LYS A 374 -34.45 12.45 -2.92
CA LYS A 374 -35.84 12.29 -2.44
C LYS A 374 -36.42 13.55 -1.83
N ALA A 375 -35.70 14.16 -0.89
CA ALA A 375 -36.16 15.33 -0.15
C ALA A 375 -36.41 16.55 -1.05
N PHE A 376 -35.59 16.73 -2.08
CA PHE A 376 -35.75 17.80 -3.07
C PHE A 376 -36.96 17.53 -3.96
N PHE A 377 -37.04 16.33 -4.56
CA PHE A 377 -38.15 15.96 -5.45
C PHE A 377 -39.51 15.96 -4.75
N ASP A 378 -39.61 15.41 -3.53
CA ASP A 378 -40.81 15.50 -2.68
C ASP A 378 -41.20 16.96 -2.38
N GLY A 379 -40.18 17.83 -2.27
CA GLY A 379 -40.35 19.27 -2.11
C GLY A 379 -40.98 19.93 -3.33
N VAL A 380 -40.54 19.56 -4.55
CA VAL A 380 -41.06 20.09 -5.82
C VAL A 380 -42.48 19.60 -6.10
N LEU A 381 -42.76 18.32 -5.83
CA LEU A 381 -44.07 17.69 -6.08
C LEU A 381 -45.17 18.23 -5.15
N ASN A 382 -44.84 18.67 -3.93
CA ASN A 382 -45.81 19.18 -2.98
C ASN A 382 -45.92 20.72 -3.05
N PRO A 383 -47.08 21.32 -3.39
CA PRO A 383 -47.20 22.77 -3.56
C PRO A 383 -46.80 23.60 -2.33
N ALA A 384 -47.15 23.13 -1.12
CA ALA A 384 -46.82 23.83 0.12
C ALA A 384 -45.32 23.77 0.45
N LYS A 385 -44.69 22.60 0.23
CA LYS A 385 -43.24 22.45 0.37
C LYS A 385 -42.48 23.23 -0.70
N ARG A 386 -42.97 23.23 -1.94
CA ARG A 386 -42.37 23.97 -3.06
C ARG A 386 -42.28 25.47 -2.79
N LYS A 387 -43.32 26.07 -2.19
CA LYS A 387 -43.28 27.50 -1.79
C LYS A 387 -42.17 27.78 -0.78
N LYS A 388 -41.97 26.90 0.21
CA LYS A 388 -40.88 27.01 1.19
C LYS A 388 -39.51 26.80 0.54
N LEU A 389 -39.43 25.84 -0.39
CA LEU A 389 -38.23 25.54 -1.16
C LEU A 389 -37.82 26.76 -2.00
N ALA A 390 -38.72 27.35 -2.76
CA ALA A 390 -38.47 28.58 -3.52
C ALA A 390 -37.98 29.74 -2.65
N GLN A 391 -38.57 29.95 -1.47
CA GLN A 391 -38.08 30.96 -0.52
C GLN A 391 -36.65 30.70 -0.05
N ARG A 392 -36.26 29.43 0.15
CA ARG A 392 -34.89 29.06 0.53
C ARG A 392 -33.91 29.31 -0.62
N TYR A 393 -34.28 28.98 -1.86
CA TYR A 393 -33.40 29.17 -3.03
C TYR A 393 -33.25 30.64 -3.40
N ARG A 394 -34.29 31.46 -3.21
CA ARG A 394 -34.19 32.93 -3.32
C ARG A 394 -33.23 33.56 -2.31
N LYS A 395 -32.97 32.90 -1.17
CA LYS A 395 -31.90 33.34 -0.26
C LYS A 395 -30.52 32.88 -0.75
N LYS A 396 -30.43 31.66 -1.29
CA LYS A 396 -29.21 31.13 -1.91
C LYS A 396 -28.79 31.96 -3.13
N SER A 397 -29.72 32.53 -3.89
CA SER A 397 -29.39 33.40 -5.04
C SER A 397 -28.61 34.65 -4.64
N ASN A 398 -28.70 35.13 -3.39
CA ASN A 398 -27.85 36.23 -2.93
C ASN A 398 -26.37 35.82 -2.83
N ARG A 399 -26.09 34.53 -2.57
CA ARG A 399 -24.73 33.97 -2.51
C ARG A 399 -24.21 33.67 -3.91
N TYR A 400 -25.01 32.99 -4.73
CA TYR A 400 -24.56 32.48 -6.02
C TYR A 400 -24.82 33.43 -7.20
N GLY A 401 -25.75 34.38 -7.08
CA GLY A 401 -26.12 35.33 -8.13
C GLY A 401 -24.93 36.12 -8.69
N PRO A 402 -24.09 36.75 -7.85
CA PRO A 402 -22.91 37.47 -8.33
C PRO A 402 -21.90 36.57 -9.06
N ILE A 403 -21.79 35.30 -8.65
CA ILE A 403 -20.88 34.32 -9.29
C ILE A 403 -21.41 33.97 -10.68
N ILE A 404 -22.72 33.68 -10.79
CA ILE A 404 -23.38 33.36 -12.05
C ILE A 404 -23.32 34.56 -13.01
N GLU A 405 -23.55 35.78 -12.51
CA GLU A 405 -23.46 37.01 -13.29
C GLU A 405 -22.04 37.23 -13.82
N ALA A 406 -21.01 37.07 -12.99
CA ALA A 406 -19.62 37.15 -13.41
C ALA A 406 -19.27 36.08 -14.47
N MET A 407 -19.77 34.84 -14.32
CA MET A 407 -19.58 33.77 -15.31
C MET A 407 -20.22 34.11 -16.66
N MET A 408 -21.45 34.64 -16.66
CA MET A 408 -22.13 35.06 -17.90
C MET A 408 -21.38 36.22 -18.58
N LEU A 409 -20.92 37.21 -17.82
CA LEU A 409 -20.18 38.36 -18.35
C LEU A 409 -18.81 37.95 -18.90
N SER A 410 -18.13 37.00 -18.25
CA SER A 410 -16.83 36.48 -18.71
C SER A 410 -16.94 35.65 -20.00
N GLY A 411 -18.12 35.07 -20.27
CA GLY A 411 -18.40 34.34 -21.52
C GLY A 411 -18.97 35.19 -22.67
N MET A 412 -19.17 36.49 -22.47
CA MET A 412 -19.77 37.42 -23.45
C MET A 412 -18.77 38.45 -24.03
N GLY A 413 -17.47 38.28 -23.80
CA GLY A 413 -16.42 39.13 -24.37
C GLY A 413 -15.78 38.53 -25.62
N GLU A 414 -16.25 38.93 -26.79
CA GLU A 414 -15.37 39.03 -27.97
C GLU A 414 -14.39 40.17 -27.66
N ASP A 415 -13.16 39.82 -27.32
CA ASP A 415 -11.89 40.58 -27.44
C ASP A 415 -10.84 39.92 -26.51
N GLN A 416 -10.37 38.73 -26.90
CA GLN A 416 -9.22 38.07 -26.28
C GLN A 416 -7.93 38.63 -26.90
N GLU A 417 -7.40 39.74 -26.41
CA GLU A 417 -6.02 40.14 -26.71
C GLU A 417 -5.16 40.56 -25.51
N ASP A 418 -5.69 40.60 -24.28
CA ASP A 418 -4.90 40.97 -23.10
C ASP A 418 -5.00 39.92 -21.97
N PHE A 419 -4.57 38.69 -22.22
CA PHE A 419 -4.19 37.78 -21.14
C PHE A 419 -2.77 37.25 -21.38
N ILE A 420 -1.88 37.71 -20.50
CA ILE A 420 -0.45 37.43 -20.46
C ILE A 420 -0.23 35.93 -20.26
N ASP A 421 0.61 35.38 -21.13
CA ASP A 421 1.19 34.05 -21.08
C ASP A 421 2.25 34.03 -19.97
N ASP A 422 1.91 33.48 -18.81
CA ASP A 422 2.88 33.13 -17.76
C ASP A 422 2.84 31.59 -17.59
N GLU A 423 4.03 31.00 -17.67
CA GLU A 423 4.38 29.59 -17.95
C GLU A 423 3.81 28.46 -17.05
N ASP A 424 2.85 28.71 -16.16
CA ASP A 424 2.24 27.68 -15.32
C ASP A 424 0.71 27.77 -15.39
N GLY A 425 0.11 27.01 -16.31
CA GLY A 425 -1.32 27.05 -16.68
C GLY A 425 -2.35 26.63 -15.60
N ASP A 426 -2.27 27.19 -14.39
CA ASP A 426 -3.25 27.02 -13.32
C ASP A 426 -4.09 28.29 -13.13
N PHE A 427 -5.37 28.24 -13.54
CA PHE A 427 -6.38 29.22 -13.16
C PHE A 427 -6.79 29.01 -11.70
N ILE A 428 -6.17 29.73 -10.76
CA ILE A 428 -6.65 29.81 -9.37
C ILE A 428 -7.65 30.97 -9.26
N PHE A 429 -8.94 30.67 -9.38
CA PHE A 429 -10.00 31.59 -8.93
C PHE A 429 -10.08 31.53 -7.40
N GLU A 430 -9.41 32.44 -6.70
CA GLU A 430 -9.60 32.62 -5.27
C GLU A 430 -11.01 33.18 -5.00
N GLY A 431 -11.97 32.30 -4.75
CA GLY A 431 -13.29 32.69 -4.24
C GLY A 431 -13.17 33.51 -2.94
N PRO A 432 -14.24 34.23 -2.52
CA PRO A 432 -14.18 35.07 -1.33
C PRO A 432 -13.76 34.23 -0.12
N GLN A 433 -12.60 34.57 0.47
CA GLN A 433 -12.02 33.87 1.61
C GLN A 433 -13.10 33.67 2.68
N GLN A 434 -13.41 32.41 2.99
CA GLN A 434 -14.31 32.13 4.11
C GLN A 434 -13.69 32.74 5.37
N PRO A 435 -14.48 33.39 6.25
CA PRO A 435 -13.96 33.87 7.52
C PRO A 435 -13.35 32.68 8.26
N TYR A 436 -12.03 32.75 8.49
CA TYR A 436 -11.29 31.71 9.20
C TYR A 436 -11.95 31.42 10.55
N VAL A 437 -12.59 30.25 10.65
CA VAL A 437 -13.14 29.73 11.90
C VAL A 437 -12.02 29.00 12.61
N ARG A 438 -11.52 29.58 13.70
CA ARG A 438 -10.49 28.93 14.54
C ARG A 438 -11.03 27.61 15.08
N GLU A 439 -10.32 26.52 14.82
CA GLU A 439 -10.61 25.20 15.41
C GLU A 439 -10.49 25.19 16.94
N THR A 440 -9.73 26.14 17.49
CA THR A 440 -9.52 26.29 18.94
C THR A 440 -10.15 27.58 19.48
N PRO A 441 -10.78 27.54 20.68
CA PRO A 441 -11.31 28.72 21.33
C PRO A 441 -10.22 29.80 21.48
N LYS A 442 -10.58 31.05 21.20
CA LYS A 442 -9.67 32.19 21.37
C LYS A 442 -9.31 32.33 22.85
N ILE A 443 -8.03 32.08 23.18
CA ILE A 443 -7.50 32.23 24.55
C ILE A 443 -7.79 33.64 25.07
N GLY A 444 -8.48 33.71 26.20
CA GLY A 444 -8.87 34.95 26.85
C GLY A 444 -7.66 35.71 27.37
N ARG A 445 -7.66 37.05 27.26
CA ARG A 445 -6.55 37.92 27.72
C ARG A 445 -6.12 37.68 29.18
N ASN A 446 -7.01 37.19 30.03
CA ASN A 446 -6.75 36.91 31.44
C ASN A 446 -6.54 35.42 31.77
N GLU A 447 -6.63 34.52 30.79
CA GLU A 447 -6.40 33.08 30.95
C GLU A 447 -4.90 32.73 31.09
N PRO A 448 -4.57 31.56 31.65
CA PRO A 448 -3.20 31.05 31.70
C PRO A 448 -2.57 30.96 30.30
N CYS A 449 -1.31 31.35 30.17
CA CYS A 449 -0.60 31.35 28.90
C CYS A 449 -0.22 29.90 28.48
N PRO A 450 -0.47 29.48 27.22
CA PRO A 450 -0.23 28.10 26.78
C PRO A 450 1.23 27.65 26.79
N CYS A 451 2.18 28.58 26.81
CA CYS A 451 3.61 28.28 26.84
C CYS A 451 4.14 27.73 28.18
N GLY A 452 3.25 27.46 29.15
CA GLY A 452 3.63 26.90 30.45
C GLY A 452 4.27 27.90 31.43
N SER A 453 4.30 29.20 31.12
CA SER A 453 4.99 30.22 31.92
C SER A 453 4.31 30.58 33.26
N GLY A 454 3.11 30.05 33.53
CA GLY A 454 2.31 30.37 34.73
C GLY A 454 1.72 31.79 34.77
N LYS A 455 1.95 32.63 33.76
CA LYS A 455 1.45 34.02 33.67
C LYS A 455 0.14 34.11 32.86
N LYS A 456 -0.65 35.16 33.08
CA LYS A 456 -1.82 35.49 32.23
C LYS A 456 -1.38 35.85 30.81
N TYR A 457 -2.12 35.41 29.79
CA TYR A 457 -1.77 35.56 28.36
C TYR A 457 -1.35 36.99 27.98
N LYS A 458 -2.09 38.03 28.40
CA LYS A 458 -1.75 39.45 28.13
C LYS A 458 -0.42 39.94 28.72
N LYS A 459 0.17 39.21 29.67
CA LYS A 459 1.46 39.55 30.31
C LYS A 459 2.59 38.65 29.84
N CYS A 460 2.35 37.79 28.85
CA CYS A 460 3.33 36.87 28.26
C CYS A 460 3.26 36.92 26.72
N CYS A 461 2.77 35.86 26.06
CA CYS A 461 2.72 35.76 24.60
C CYS A 461 1.69 36.67 23.93
N GLY A 462 0.77 37.29 24.68
CA GLY A 462 -0.21 38.24 24.16
C GLY A 462 0.20 39.71 24.30
N ARG A 463 1.51 40.00 24.35
CA ARG A 463 2.07 41.36 24.36
C ARG A 463 2.32 41.88 22.95
#